data_AF-A0AAV4DVI2-F1
#
_entry.id   AF-A0AAV4DVI2-F1
#
_cell.length_a   1.000
_cell.length_b   1.000
_cell.length_c   1.000
_cell.angle_alpha   90.00
_cell.angle_beta   90.00
_cell.angle_gamma   90.00
#
_symmetry.space_group_name_H-M   'P 1'
#
loop_
_entity.id
_entity.type
_entity.pdbx_description
1 polymer ?
#
loop_
_entity_poly.entity_id
_entity_poly.type
_entity_poly.pdbx_seq_one_letter_code
_entity_poly.pdbx_strand_id
1 'polypeptide(L)'
;MFISSTTGKRFLVSCENVFYPDIAEWLNEEFGPQGYKIPTRQLPKPILTFASFFSNQLKEMRRMGETPKHVNNERLRTLLGIQPIPVKQSVIAMGYTLIEIGRVAKTDKYRGRPSN
;
A
#
# COMPACT_ATOMS: atom_id res chain seq x y z
N MET A 1 -31.66 11.20 -2.96
CA MET A 1 -31.86 10.96 -4.40
C MET A 1 -30.75 10.09 -5.03
N PHE A 2 -30.14 9.14 -4.30
CA PHE A 2 -29.06 8.27 -4.85
C PHE A 2 -29.51 6.83 -5.16
N ILE A 3 -30.65 6.41 -4.61
CA ILE A 3 -31.09 5.01 -4.59
C ILE A 3 -31.54 4.53 -5.99
N SER A 4 -32.14 5.40 -6.81
CA SER A 4 -32.61 5.02 -8.14
C SER A 4 -31.49 4.78 -9.16
N SER A 5 -30.35 5.50 -9.05
CA SER A 5 -29.23 5.42 -10.00
C SER A 5 -28.19 4.34 -9.67
N THR A 6 -28.26 3.76 -8.47
CA THR A 6 -27.32 2.76 -7.93
C THR A 6 -27.92 1.35 -7.76
N THR A 7 -29.25 1.19 -7.88
CA THR A 7 -29.92 -0.12 -7.77
C THR A 7 -29.39 -1.11 -8.82
N GLY A 8 -28.85 -2.25 -8.38
CA GLY A 8 -28.34 -3.32 -9.24
C GLY A 8 -26.88 -3.19 -9.71
N LYS A 9 -26.16 -2.12 -9.36
CA LYS A 9 -24.76 -1.92 -9.78
C LYS A 9 -23.78 -2.39 -8.69
N ARG A 10 -22.75 -3.13 -9.09
CA ARG A 10 -21.60 -3.46 -8.24
C ARG A 10 -20.57 -2.33 -8.33
N PHE A 11 -20.26 -1.74 -7.18
CA PHE A 11 -19.23 -0.71 -7.08
C PHE A 11 -17.94 -1.36 -6.61
N LEU A 12 -16.86 -1.10 -7.33
CA LEU A 12 -15.52 -1.42 -6.86
C LEU A 12 -14.96 -0.17 -6.20
N VAL A 13 -14.65 -0.28 -4.91
CA VAL A 13 -13.97 0.78 -4.16
C VAL A 13 -12.47 0.58 -4.32
N SER A 14 -11.87 1.38 -5.21
CA SER A 14 -10.42 1.49 -5.33
C SER A 14 -10.05 2.96 -5.49
N CYS A 15 -8.83 3.32 -5.08
CA CYS A 15 -8.34 4.70 -5.09
C CYS A 15 -7.44 4.93 -6.29
N GLU A 16 -6.34 4.17 -6.37
CA GLU A 16 -5.34 4.19 -7.44
C GLU A 16 -4.67 2.81 -7.51
N ASN A 17 -4.13 2.46 -8.68
CA ASN A 17 -3.28 1.28 -8.81
C ASN A 17 -1.84 1.68 -8.56
N VAL A 18 -1.21 1.04 -7.58
CA VAL A 18 0.18 1.30 -7.20
C VAL A 18 0.95 0.01 -7.23
N PHE A 19 2.19 0.07 -7.69
CA PHE A 19 3.07 -1.08 -7.59
C PHE A 19 3.77 -1.09 -6.23
N TYR A 20 4.04 -2.30 -5.73
CA TYR A 20 4.77 -2.48 -4.46
C TYR A 20 6.14 -1.79 -4.39
N PRO A 21 6.95 -1.72 -5.48
CA PRO A 21 8.20 -0.97 -5.47
C PRO A 21 8.00 0.52 -5.18
N ASP A 22 6.96 1.14 -5.76
CA ASP A 22 6.66 2.56 -5.54
C ASP A 22 6.33 2.82 -4.06
N ILE A 23 5.57 1.90 -3.44
CA ILE A 23 5.26 1.94 -2.01
C ILE A 23 6.55 1.86 -1.18
N ALA A 24 7.46 0.95 -1.53
CA ALA A 24 8.73 0.80 -0.82
C ALA A 24 9.61 2.05 -0.96
N GLU A 25 9.60 2.69 -2.13
CA GLU A 25 10.30 3.94 -2.38
C GLU A 25 9.73 5.08 -1.53
N TRP A 26 8.40 5.27 -1.51
CA TRP A 26 7.76 6.29 -0.68
C TRP A 26 8.03 6.12 0.82
N LEU A 27 8.04 4.88 1.29
CA LEU A 27 8.40 4.59 2.67
C LEU A 27 9.89 4.89 2.92
N ASN A 28 10.78 4.58 1.96
CA ASN A 28 12.20 4.82 2.11
C ASN A 28 12.55 6.31 2.06
N GLU A 29 11.85 7.10 1.23
CA GLU A 29 11.95 8.56 1.21
C GLU A 29 11.64 9.16 2.59
N GLU A 30 10.56 8.71 3.23
CA GLU A 30 10.06 9.28 4.48
C GLU A 30 10.79 8.75 5.73
N PHE A 31 10.94 7.42 5.82
CA PHE A 31 11.43 6.74 7.02
C PHE A 31 12.91 6.36 6.94
N GLY A 32 13.50 6.31 5.73
CA GLY A 32 14.93 6.04 5.55
C GLY A 32 15.82 7.05 6.30
N PRO A 33 15.60 8.36 6.16
CA PRO A 33 16.32 9.38 6.93
C PRO A 33 16.09 9.29 8.45
N GLN A 34 15.01 8.66 8.88
CA GLN A 34 14.65 8.42 10.28
C GLN A 34 15.30 7.14 10.85
N GLY A 35 16.15 6.46 10.08
CA GLY A 35 16.91 5.29 10.53
C GLY A 35 16.27 3.94 10.24
N TYR A 36 15.15 3.90 9.50
CA TYR A 36 14.54 2.64 9.08
C TYR A 36 15.20 2.10 7.81
N LYS A 37 15.54 0.81 7.81
CA LYS A 37 16.09 0.12 6.63
C LYS A 37 14.97 -0.56 5.86
N ILE A 38 14.54 0.06 4.77
CA ILE A 38 13.43 -0.44 3.95
C ILE A 38 14.00 -1.15 2.72
N PRO A 39 13.62 -2.42 2.47
CA PRO A 39 14.07 -3.14 1.28
C PRO A 39 13.30 -2.63 0.04
N THR A 40 13.97 -1.83 -0.79
CA THR A 40 13.43 -1.33 -2.07
C THR A 40 13.74 -2.25 -3.26
N ARG A 41 14.63 -3.23 -3.09
CA ARG A 41 15.04 -4.13 -4.17
C ARG A 41 13.96 -5.15 -4.47
N GLN A 42 13.68 -5.32 -5.76
CA GLN A 42 12.82 -6.40 -6.22
C GLN A 42 13.54 -7.75 -6.09
N LEU A 43 12.85 -8.73 -5.49
CA LEU A 43 13.35 -10.10 -5.38
C LEU A 43 13.32 -10.78 -6.75
N PRO A 44 14.44 -11.32 -7.24
CA PRO A 44 14.46 -12.10 -8.48
C PRO A 44 13.54 -13.33 -8.38
N LYS A 45 12.81 -13.61 -9.47
CA LYS A 45 11.90 -14.78 -9.60
C LYS A 45 12.49 -16.12 -9.13
N PRO A 46 13.74 -16.52 -9.46
CA PRO A 46 14.28 -17.80 -9.01
C PRO A 46 14.46 -17.87 -7.49
N ILE A 47 14.86 -16.77 -6.86
CA ILE A 47 15.03 -16.70 -5.40
C ILE A 47 13.67 -16.77 -4.71
N LEU A 48 12.67 -16.06 -5.23
CA LEU A 48 11.30 -16.14 -4.71
C LEU A 48 10.73 -17.56 -4.84
N THR A 49 11.03 -18.24 -5.94
CA THR A 49 10.62 -19.63 -6.18
C THR A 49 11.23 -20.55 -5.14
N PHE A 50 12.54 -20.46 -4.90
CA PHE A 50 13.21 -21.28 -3.89
C PHE A 50 12.71 -20.96 -2.48
N ALA A 51 12.57 -19.68 -2.14
CA ALA A 51 12.11 -19.23 -0.82
C ALA A 51 10.62 -19.56 -0.55
N SER A 52 9.80 -19.72 -1.60
CA SER A 52 8.40 -20.13 -1.47
C SER A 52 8.21 -21.56 -0.93
N PHE A 53 9.25 -22.40 -0.97
CA PHE A 53 9.23 -23.73 -0.35
C PHE A 53 9.40 -23.67 1.17
N PHE A 54 10.00 -22.59 1.70
CA PHE A 54 10.32 -22.46 3.12
C PHE A 54 9.28 -21.66 3.92
N SER A 55 8.41 -20.89 3.26
CA SER A 55 7.36 -20.13 3.95
C SER A 55 6.06 -20.01 3.16
N ASN A 56 4.95 -20.21 3.86
CA ASN A 56 3.61 -20.07 3.29
C ASN A 56 3.32 -18.62 2.84
N GLN A 57 3.91 -17.63 3.52
CA GLN A 57 3.76 -16.22 3.16
C GLN A 57 4.39 -15.90 1.79
N LEU A 58 5.57 -16.44 1.48
CA LEU A 58 6.21 -16.23 0.19
C LEU A 58 5.51 -17.01 -0.94
N LYS A 59 4.89 -18.14 -0.62
CA LYS A 59 4.03 -18.88 -1.55
C LYS A 59 2.80 -18.07 -1.95
N GLU A 60 2.16 -17.35 -1.03
CA GLU A 60 1.06 -16.43 -1.33
C GLU A 60 1.53 -15.23 -2.17
N MET A 61 2.67 -14.63 -1.81
CA MET A 61 3.25 -13.51 -2.55
C MET A 61 3.54 -13.87 -4.01
N ARG A 62 4.02 -15.10 -4.26
CA ARG A 62 4.22 -15.64 -5.62
C ARG A 62 2.92 -15.68 -6.42
N ARG A 63 1.78 -16.02 -5.81
CA ARG A 63 0.46 -16.08 -6.48
C ARG A 63 -0.11 -14.69 -6.79
N MET A 64 0.25 -13.66 -6.03
CA MET A 64 -0.18 -12.28 -6.27
C MET A 64 0.59 -11.59 -7.41
N GLY A 65 1.82 -12.03 -7.70
CA GLY A 65 2.75 -11.34 -8.61
C GLY A 65 2.49 -11.46 -10.11
N GLU A 66 1.34 -11.99 -10.55
CA GLU A 66 1.17 -12.41 -11.95
C GLU A 66 0.23 -11.53 -12.79
N THR A 67 -0.51 -10.57 -12.21
CA THR A 67 -1.41 -9.72 -13.00
C THR A 67 -1.43 -8.26 -12.52
N PRO A 68 -1.11 -7.28 -13.39
CA PRO A 68 -1.39 -5.88 -13.08
C PRO A 68 -2.92 -5.71 -13.05
N LYS A 69 -3.46 -5.50 -11.85
CA LYS A 69 -4.88 -5.18 -11.68
C LYS A 69 -5.04 -3.70 -12.01
N HIS A 70 -5.39 -3.40 -13.26
CA HIS A 70 -5.81 -2.08 -13.65
C HIS A 70 -7.24 -1.86 -13.19
N VAL A 71 -7.41 -1.18 -12.06
CA VAL A 71 -8.72 -0.79 -11.54
C VAL A 71 -9.02 0.67 -11.89
N ASN A 72 -10.17 0.91 -12.53
CA ASN A 72 -10.64 2.26 -12.88
C ASN A 72 -11.63 2.76 -11.81
N ASN A 73 -11.36 3.96 -11.27
CA ASN A 73 -12.09 4.56 -10.15
C ASN A 73 -13.03 5.70 -10.56
N GLU A 74 -13.21 5.90 -11.87
CA GLU A 74 -14.13 6.90 -12.45
C GLU A 74 -15.55 6.76 -11.94
N ARG A 75 -16.05 5.53 -11.76
CA ARG A 75 -17.41 5.28 -11.26
C ARG A 75 -17.60 5.71 -9.81
N LEU A 76 -16.55 5.65 -9.00
CA LEU A 76 -16.62 5.99 -7.58
C LEU A 76 -16.68 7.50 -7.37
N ARG A 77 -15.83 8.26 -8.07
CA ARG A 77 -15.84 9.73 -8.01
C ARG A 77 -17.14 10.31 -8.58
N THR A 78 -17.60 9.79 -9.72
CA THR A 78 -18.74 10.36 -10.45
C THR A 78 -20.10 9.98 -9.85
N LEU A 79 -20.25 8.78 -9.26
CA LEU A 79 -21.56 8.32 -8.75
C LEU A 79 -21.74 8.48 -7.24
N LEU A 80 -20.66 8.50 -6.46
CA LEU A 80 -20.73 8.57 -4.99
C LEU A 80 -20.20 9.89 -4.42
N GLY A 81 -19.54 10.74 -5.23
CA GLY A 81 -19.01 12.03 -4.78
C GLY A 81 -17.88 11.93 -3.74
N ILE A 82 -17.33 10.74 -3.53
CA ILE A 82 -16.25 10.49 -2.57
C ILE A 82 -14.92 10.81 -3.24
N GLN A 83 -14.14 11.70 -2.64
CA GLN A 83 -12.75 11.95 -3.02
C GLN A 83 -11.82 11.07 -2.17
N PRO A 84 -11.21 10.01 -2.73
CA PRO A 84 -10.31 9.16 -1.97
C PRO A 84 -9.02 9.90 -1.57
N ILE A 85 -8.53 9.62 -0.37
CA ILE A 85 -7.22 10.09 0.08
C ILE A 85 -6.14 9.48 -0.83
N PRO A 86 -5.14 10.26 -1.29
CA PRO A 86 -4.04 9.73 -2.08
C PRO A 86 -3.35 8.54 -1.38
N VAL A 87 -2.98 7.52 -2.17
CA VAL A 87 -2.46 6.27 -1.59
C VAL A 87 -1.12 6.51 -0.88
N LYS A 88 -0.24 7.34 -1.45
CA LYS A 88 1.04 7.73 -0.82
C LYS A 88 0.84 8.30 0.60
N GLN A 89 -0.11 9.22 0.76
CA GLN A 89 -0.42 9.84 2.05
C GLN A 89 -0.94 8.81 3.06
N SER A 90 -1.85 7.94 2.61
CA SER A 90 -2.45 6.90 3.46
C SER A 90 -1.40 5.89 3.95
N VAL A 91 -0.48 5.47 3.06
CA VAL A 91 0.63 4.56 3.39
C VAL A 91 1.56 5.19 4.43
N ILE A 92 1.95 6.44 4.24
CA ILE A 92 2.84 7.15 5.17
C ILE A 92 2.17 7.32 6.54
N ALA A 93 0.91 7.76 6.58
CA ALA A 93 0.14 7.90 7.82
C ALA A 93 -0.01 6.57 8.57
N MET A 94 -0.22 5.47 7.84
CA MET A 94 -0.23 4.12 8.41
C MET A 94 1.14 3.74 9.00
N GLY A 95 2.24 4.05 8.30
CA GLY A 95 3.60 3.84 8.80
C GLY A 95 3.85 4.54 10.14
N TYR A 96 3.46 5.82 10.24
CA TYR A 96 3.52 6.57 11.50
C TYR A 96 2.70 5.90 12.61
N THR A 97 1.46 5.51 12.31
CA THR A 97 0.58 4.84 13.27
C THR A 97 1.21 3.54 13.78
N LEU A 98 1.77 2.70 12.91
CA LEU A 98 2.40 1.43 13.28
C LEU A 98 3.60 1.60 14.23
N ILE A 99 4.37 2.68 14.06
CA ILE A 99 5.48 3.03 14.95
C ILE A 99 4.95 3.55 16.29
N GLU A 100 3.90 4.38 16.28
CA GLU A 100 3.29 4.95 17.49
C GLU A 100 2.64 3.89 18.38
N ILE A 101 1.91 2.94 17.78
CA ILE A 101 1.27 1.82 18.51
C ILE A 101 2.26 0.71 18.92
N GLY A 102 3.56 0.87 18.62
CA GLY A 102 4.61 -0.06 19.02
C GLY A 102 4.65 -1.37 18.24
N ARG A 103 3.98 -1.48 17.09
CA ARG A 103 4.13 -2.63 16.18
C ARG A 103 5.44 -2.62 15.43
N VAL A 104 6.06 -1.44 15.31
CA VAL A 104 7.41 -1.23 14.79
C VAL A 104 8.23 -0.52 15.87
N ALA A 105 9.47 -0.96 16.10
CA ALA A 105 10.35 -0.33 17.07
C ALA A 105 10.66 1.13 16.68
N LYS A 106 10.67 2.03 17.67
CA LYS A 106 11.10 3.41 17.48
C LYS A 106 12.62 3.44 17.36
N THR A 107 13.12 4.07 16.31
CA THR A 107 14.55 4.32 16.13
C THR A 107 14.95 5.59 16.88
N ASP A 108 16.23 5.71 17.26
CA ASP A 108 16.75 6.90 17.94
C ASP A 108 16.63 8.19 17.11
N LYS A 109 16.48 8.05 15.79
CA LYS A 109 16.36 9.16 14.83
C LYS A 109 14.91 9.42 14.37
N TYR A 110 13.93 8.77 15.00
CA TYR A 110 12.52 8.95 14.66
C TYR A 110 12.05 10.36 15.01
N ARG A 111 11.45 11.06 14.03
CA ARG A 111 11.06 12.47 14.17
C ARG A 111 9.58 12.66 14.57
N GLY A 112 8.80 11.57 14.59
CA GLY A 112 7.36 11.65 14.78
C GLY A 112 6.62 12.08 13.51
N ARG A 113 5.29 12.03 13.57
CA ARG A 113 4.44 12.47 12.45
C ARG A 113 4.65 13.97 12.19
N PRO A 114 4.92 14.41 10.94
CA PRO A 114 5.03 15.82 10.63
C PRO A 114 3.70 16.52 10.92
N SER A 115 3.75 17.65 11.62
CA SER A 115 2.60 18.51 11.89
C SER A 115 2.27 19.34 10.64
N ASN A 116 1.50 18.76 9.73
CA ASN A 116 0.81 19.50 8.67
C ASN A 116 -0.69 19.45 8.90
#